data_AF-A0A194XBD4-F1
#
_entry.id   AF-A0A194XBD4-F1
#
_cell.length_a   1.000
_cell.length_b   1.000
_cell.length_c   1.000
_cell.angle_alpha   90.00
_cell.angle_beta   90.00
_cell.angle_gamma   90.00
#
_symmetry.space_group_name_H-M   'P 1'
#
loop_
_entity.id
_entity.type
_entity.pdbx_description
1 polymer ?
#
loop_
_entity_poly.entity_id
_entity_poly.type
_entity_poly.pdbx_seq_one_letter_code
_entity_poly.pdbx_strand_id
1 'polypeptide(L)'
;MASIASELRSGATQRPTDMSRKIRVIGSGFGRTGTMSLSAALEKLLDGKVYHTGTMIFQEEATMRKWGRLMNPDSPPEVSKTLLGEVLAGYVGITDTCGAAMTPELVEMYPDAIVICTTREEEAWWKSWSDMSGNAPPAWVMKIMFLPVPCFRYFPGSIHQMWRRLSKLYGFDKVQQPQDKGYITIHNEWLKTVVPPERLHFFSVKEGWGPLCKILDLPVPEEPFPRANEQAAMTELSEQIMVHVYKGWGSIIGATVVGIASIWLYLRNF
;
A
#
# COMPACT_ATOMS: atom_id res chain seq x y z
N MET A 1 -21.23 -13.41 -5.57
CA MET A 1 -19.86 -12.89 -5.78
C MET A 1 -19.57 -11.89 -4.69
N ALA A 2 -18.71 -12.23 -3.73
CA ALA A 2 -18.27 -11.29 -2.71
C ALA A 2 -17.51 -10.15 -3.42
N SER A 3 -17.78 -8.88 -3.08
CA SER A 3 -17.04 -7.76 -3.66
C SER A 3 -15.56 -7.86 -3.26
N ILE A 4 -14.63 -7.41 -4.10
CA ILE A 4 -13.20 -7.24 -3.72
C ILE A 4 -13.08 -6.46 -2.41
N ALA A 5 -14.00 -5.52 -2.16
CA ALA A 5 -14.10 -4.80 -0.89
C ALA A 5 -14.40 -5.72 0.30
N SER A 6 -15.20 -6.78 0.14
CA SER A 6 -15.45 -7.79 1.17
C SER A 6 -14.34 -8.81 1.41
N GLU A 7 -13.48 -9.03 0.43
CA GLU A 7 -12.27 -9.83 0.64
C GLU A 7 -11.20 -9.01 1.39
N LEU A 8 -11.12 -7.71 1.08
CA LEU A 8 -10.31 -6.74 1.84
C LEU A 8 -10.79 -6.61 3.30
N ARG A 9 -12.10 -6.71 3.59
CA ARG A 9 -12.69 -6.59 4.94
C ARG A 9 -12.08 -7.53 5.99
N SER A 10 -11.63 -8.73 5.60
CA SER A 10 -11.27 -9.75 6.61
C SER A 10 -9.82 -9.66 7.09
N GLY A 11 -8.91 -9.08 6.30
CA GLY A 11 -7.45 -9.10 6.55
C GLY A 11 -6.79 -10.49 6.57
N ALA A 12 -7.54 -11.52 6.97
CA ALA A 12 -7.13 -12.91 7.11
C ALA A 12 -6.97 -13.62 5.75
N THR A 13 -7.71 -13.22 4.72
CA THR A 13 -7.69 -13.85 3.39
C THR A 13 -6.56 -13.37 2.48
N GLN A 14 -5.71 -12.44 2.93
CA GLN A 14 -4.61 -11.90 2.13
C GLN A 14 -3.23 -12.35 2.57
N ARG A 15 -3.13 -13.12 3.66
CA ARG A 15 -1.86 -13.71 4.06
C ARG A 15 -1.63 -14.96 3.22
N PRO A 16 -0.42 -15.12 2.65
CA PRO A 16 -0.04 -16.37 2.03
C PRO A 16 -0.15 -17.51 3.02
N THR A 17 -0.70 -18.63 2.57
CA THR A 17 -0.65 -19.91 3.31
C THR A 17 0.58 -20.72 2.92
N ASP A 18 1.02 -20.58 1.67
CA ASP A 18 2.23 -21.19 1.13
C ASP A 18 3.39 -20.20 1.15
N MET A 19 4.27 -20.36 2.13
CA MET A 19 5.43 -19.49 2.33
C MET A 19 6.59 -19.79 1.38
N SER A 20 6.49 -20.83 0.54
CA SER A 20 7.53 -21.18 -0.44
C SER A 20 7.44 -20.34 -1.72
N ARG A 21 6.30 -19.68 -1.95
CA ARG A 21 6.08 -18.80 -3.12
C ARG A 21 7.01 -17.59 -3.07
N LYS A 22 7.41 -17.14 -4.25
CA LYS A 22 8.26 -15.97 -4.46
C LYS A 22 7.58 -14.97 -5.38
N ILE A 23 8.00 -13.71 -5.26
CA ILE A 23 7.54 -12.62 -6.12
C ILE A 23 7.87 -12.95 -7.58
N ARG A 24 6.85 -12.97 -8.43
CA ARG A 24 6.92 -13.10 -9.89
C ARG A 24 6.59 -11.79 -10.61
N VAL A 25 5.81 -10.92 -9.96
CA VAL A 25 5.37 -9.64 -10.53
C VAL A 25 5.57 -8.51 -9.53
N ILE A 26 6.30 -7.49 -9.96
CA ILE A 26 6.49 -6.23 -9.25
C ILE A 26 5.58 -5.20 -9.90
N GLY A 27 4.46 -4.91 -9.25
CA GLY A 27 3.55 -3.84 -9.60
C GLY A 27 4.08 -2.50 -9.11
N SER A 28 4.72 -1.75 -10.00
CA SER A 28 5.33 -0.46 -9.67
C SER A 28 4.44 0.74 -9.94
N GLY A 29 3.19 0.56 -10.39
CA GLY A 29 2.30 1.70 -10.62
C GLY A 29 1.86 2.40 -9.32
N PHE A 30 1.65 3.72 -9.39
CA PHE A 30 1.10 4.49 -8.27
C PHE A 30 -0.34 4.11 -7.95
N GLY A 31 -0.75 4.39 -6.71
CA GLY A 31 -2.15 4.35 -6.33
C GLY A 31 -3.01 5.19 -7.29
N ARG A 32 -4.27 4.78 -7.44
CA ARG A 32 -5.27 5.41 -8.34
C ARG A 32 -5.07 5.12 -9.83
N THR A 33 -4.19 4.19 -10.19
CA THR A 33 -3.99 3.71 -11.57
C THR A 33 -4.64 2.35 -11.86
N GLY A 34 -5.45 1.81 -10.94
CA GLY A 34 -6.07 0.50 -11.07
C GLY A 34 -5.29 -0.64 -10.40
N THR A 35 -4.43 -0.32 -9.43
CA THR A 35 -3.53 -1.27 -8.75
C THR A 35 -4.30 -2.38 -8.04
N MET A 36 -5.49 -2.10 -7.50
CA MET A 36 -6.35 -3.11 -6.89
C MET A 36 -6.87 -4.12 -7.93
N SER A 37 -7.27 -3.66 -9.12
CA SER A 37 -7.70 -4.54 -10.20
C SER A 37 -6.54 -5.37 -10.73
N LEU A 38 -5.34 -4.78 -10.86
CA LEU A 38 -4.13 -5.53 -11.19
C LEU A 38 -3.85 -6.60 -10.13
N SER A 39 -3.90 -6.27 -8.84
CA SER A 39 -3.69 -7.21 -7.74
C SER A 39 -4.63 -8.41 -7.85
N ALA A 40 -5.93 -8.17 -8.02
CA ALA A 40 -6.92 -9.24 -8.16
C ALA A 40 -6.68 -10.11 -9.41
N ALA A 41 -6.31 -9.49 -10.54
CA ALA A 41 -5.98 -10.22 -11.76
C ALA A 41 -4.75 -11.11 -11.59
N LEU A 42 -3.71 -10.59 -10.93
CA LEU A 42 -2.48 -11.32 -10.63
C LEU A 42 -2.71 -12.47 -9.64
N GLU A 43 -3.54 -12.28 -8.61
CA GLU A 43 -3.86 -13.37 -7.67
C GLU A 43 -4.47 -14.56 -8.40
N LYS A 44 -5.32 -14.28 -9.40
CA LYS A 44 -5.92 -15.32 -10.23
C LYS A 44 -4.91 -15.98 -11.18
N LEU A 45 -4.14 -15.18 -11.92
CA LEU A 45 -3.22 -15.70 -12.94
C LEU A 45 -2.05 -16.48 -12.34
N LEU A 46 -1.59 -16.08 -11.15
CA LEU A 46 -0.40 -16.65 -10.52
C LEU A 46 -0.73 -17.69 -9.44
N ASP A 47 -2.02 -17.91 -9.15
CA ASP A 47 -2.51 -18.79 -8.09
C ASP A 47 -1.77 -18.54 -6.77
N GLY A 48 -1.88 -17.31 -6.26
CA GLY A 48 -1.18 -16.88 -5.06
C GLY A 48 -1.56 -15.47 -4.61
N LYS A 49 -1.17 -15.10 -3.39
CA LYS A 49 -1.52 -13.79 -2.84
C LYS A 49 -0.63 -12.68 -3.35
N VAL A 50 -1.21 -11.50 -3.55
CA VAL A 50 -0.49 -10.29 -3.99
C VAL A 50 -0.55 -9.25 -2.88
N TYR A 51 0.62 -8.76 -2.47
CA TYR A 51 0.71 -7.71 -1.48
C TYR A 51 0.24 -6.40 -2.12
N HIS A 52 -0.74 -5.72 -1.52
CA HIS A 52 -1.22 -4.43 -2.03
C HIS A 52 -1.07 -3.37 -0.94
N THR A 53 -0.61 -2.17 -1.29
CA THR A 53 -0.34 -1.11 -0.30
C THR A 53 -1.58 -0.75 0.52
N GLY A 54 -2.75 -0.70 -0.12
CA GLY A 54 -4.05 -0.51 0.55
C GLY A 54 -4.44 -1.59 1.55
N THR A 55 -3.65 -2.64 1.75
CA THR A 55 -3.95 -3.74 2.68
C THR A 55 -2.98 -3.79 3.86
N MET A 56 -1.94 -2.97 3.79
CA MET A 56 -0.97 -2.73 4.84
C MET A 56 -1.63 -2.43 6.19
N ILE A 57 -2.81 -1.82 6.19
CA ILE A 57 -3.59 -1.50 7.39
C ILE A 57 -4.24 -2.68 8.11
N PHE A 58 -4.41 -3.82 7.41
CA PHE A 58 -4.93 -5.06 7.99
C PHE A 58 -3.81 -5.97 8.49
N GLN A 59 -2.57 -5.51 8.39
CA GLN A 59 -1.41 -6.23 8.87
C GLN A 59 -1.18 -5.99 10.36
N GLU A 60 -0.35 -6.83 10.96
CA GLU A 60 0.08 -6.66 12.34
C GLU A 60 0.90 -5.39 12.53
N GLU A 61 0.88 -4.87 13.76
CA GLU A 61 1.69 -3.72 14.15
C GLU A 61 3.19 -3.93 13.84
N ALA A 62 3.68 -5.16 13.98
CA ALA A 62 5.05 -5.52 13.63
C ALA A 62 5.34 -5.23 12.14
N THR A 63 4.45 -5.63 11.23
CA THR A 63 4.57 -5.38 9.78
C THR A 63 4.56 -3.88 9.48
N MET A 64 3.70 -3.10 10.15
CA MET A 64 3.69 -1.64 10.00
C MET A 64 5.00 -0.98 10.44
N ARG A 65 5.60 -1.46 11.54
CA ARG A 65 6.91 -0.99 11.99
C ARG A 65 8.02 -1.34 10.99
N LYS A 66 7.95 -2.52 10.36
CA LYS A 66 8.87 -2.90 9.28
C LYS A 66 8.73 -1.96 8.09
N TRP A 67 7.51 -1.63 7.65
CA TRP A 67 7.28 -0.66 6.57
C TRP A 67 7.82 0.73 6.89
N GLY A 68 7.68 1.19 8.13
CA GLY A 68 8.30 2.46 8.56
C GLY A 68 9.82 2.47 8.38
N ARG A 69 10.50 1.33 8.56
CA ARG A 69 11.93 1.17 8.31
C ARG A 69 12.24 1.01 6.81
N LEU A 70 11.49 0.18 6.09
CA LEU A 70 11.65 -0.04 4.65
C LEU A 70 11.52 1.27 3.84
N MET A 71 10.54 2.09 4.22
CA MET A 71 10.27 3.36 3.58
C MET A 71 11.28 4.45 3.94
N ASN A 72 12.05 4.29 5.01
CA ASN A 72 13.05 5.27 5.37
C ASN A 72 14.22 5.18 4.36
N PRO A 73 14.48 6.23 3.56
CA PRO A 73 15.54 6.21 2.55
C PRO A 73 16.97 6.18 3.10
N ASP A 74 17.10 6.30 4.43
CA ASP A 74 18.37 6.26 5.15
C ASP A 74 18.61 4.88 5.83
N SER A 75 17.68 3.94 5.65
CA SER A 75 17.86 2.56 6.11
C SER A 75 18.95 1.84 5.30
N PRO A 76 19.84 1.06 5.94
CA PRO A 76 20.86 0.30 5.23
C PRO A 76 20.24 -0.67 4.21
N PRO A 77 20.80 -0.81 2.99
CA PRO A 77 20.25 -1.69 1.95
C PRO A 77 20.00 -3.14 2.42
N GLU A 78 20.95 -3.71 3.17
CA GLU A 78 20.83 -5.09 3.71
C GLU A 78 19.66 -5.24 4.70
N VAL A 79 19.40 -4.20 5.50
CA VAL A 79 18.25 -4.18 6.41
C VAL A 79 16.96 -4.10 5.60
N SER A 80 16.93 -3.25 4.57
CA SER A 80 15.77 -3.14 3.68
C SER A 80 15.47 -4.47 2.97
N LYS A 81 16.47 -5.14 2.38
CA LYS A 81 16.29 -6.43 1.70
C LYS A 81 15.81 -7.52 2.65
N THR A 82 16.39 -7.59 3.86
CA THR A 82 15.98 -8.56 4.89
C THR A 82 14.52 -8.36 5.28
N LEU A 83 14.14 -7.14 5.67
CA LEU A 83 12.78 -6.82 6.08
C LEU A 83 11.78 -6.99 4.93
N LEU A 84 12.18 -6.69 3.70
CA LEU A 84 11.34 -6.84 2.51
C LEU A 84 11.07 -8.32 2.22
N GLY A 85 12.08 -9.17 2.36
CA GLY A 85 11.93 -10.63 2.27
C GLY A 85 10.99 -11.18 3.33
N GLU A 86 11.08 -10.71 4.57
CA GLU A 86 10.17 -11.11 5.65
C GLU A 86 8.72 -10.67 5.41
N VAL A 87 8.51 -9.44 4.94
CA VAL A 87 7.16 -8.89 4.70
C VAL A 87 6.49 -9.52 3.49
N LEU A 88 7.28 -9.87 2.45
CA LEU A 88 6.78 -10.42 1.20
C LEU A 88 6.86 -11.95 1.11
N ALA A 89 7.26 -12.62 2.18
CA ALA A 89 7.33 -14.08 2.21
C ALA A 89 5.97 -14.71 1.84
N GLY A 90 5.97 -15.62 0.86
CA GLY A 90 4.78 -16.30 0.34
C GLY A 90 3.93 -15.50 -0.66
N TYR A 91 4.22 -14.22 -0.89
CA TYR A 91 3.52 -13.44 -1.91
C TYR A 91 4.06 -13.74 -3.31
N VAL A 92 3.17 -13.79 -4.31
CA VAL A 92 3.54 -13.94 -5.73
C VAL A 92 3.67 -12.60 -6.45
N GLY A 93 3.24 -11.51 -5.82
CA GLY A 93 3.45 -10.18 -6.33
C GLY A 93 3.28 -9.12 -5.25
N ILE A 94 3.70 -7.90 -5.59
CA ILE A 94 3.46 -6.68 -4.82
C ILE A 94 2.92 -5.62 -5.77
N THR A 95 1.98 -4.79 -5.33
CA THR A 95 1.36 -3.73 -6.15
C THR A 95 1.17 -2.44 -5.36
N ASP A 96 0.87 -1.36 -6.08
CA ASP A 96 0.64 -0.02 -5.54
C ASP A 96 1.94 0.61 -5.01
N THR A 97 1.82 1.68 -4.25
CA THR A 97 2.88 2.65 -3.97
C THR A 97 4.05 2.04 -3.17
N CYS A 98 3.83 0.99 -2.37
CA CYS A 98 4.91 0.19 -1.78
C CYS A 98 5.75 -0.55 -2.83
N GLY A 99 5.12 -1.15 -3.84
CA GLY A 99 5.81 -1.76 -4.97
C GLY A 99 6.61 -0.72 -5.74
N ALA A 100 5.99 0.44 -6.02
CA ALA A 100 6.65 1.57 -6.67
C ALA A 100 7.91 2.03 -5.92
N ALA A 101 7.80 2.31 -4.62
CA ALA A 101 8.88 2.86 -3.81
C ALA A 101 10.04 1.87 -3.56
N MET A 102 9.75 0.57 -3.56
CA MET A 102 10.74 -0.50 -3.34
C MET A 102 11.25 -1.12 -4.64
N THR A 103 10.90 -0.56 -5.81
CA THR A 103 11.30 -1.12 -7.12
C THR A 103 12.80 -1.44 -7.21
N PRO A 104 13.74 -0.58 -6.77
CA PRO A 104 15.18 -0.88 -6.88
C PRO A 104 15.58 -2.15 -6.15
N GLU A 105 15.15 -2.31 -4.89
CA GLU A 105 15.42 -3.50 -4.10
C GLU A 105 14.70 -4.73 -4.65
N LEU A 106 13.46 -4.59 -5.11
CA LEU A 106 12.67 -5.70 -5.65
C LEU A 106 13.26 -6.26 -6.95
N VAL A 107 13.71 -5.38 -7.85
CA VAL A 107 14.33 -5.77 -9.13
C VAL A 107 15.64 -6.52 -8.91
N GLU A 108 16.40 -6.13 -7.87
CA GLU A 108 17.64 -6.81 -7.47
C GLU A 108 17.36 -8.16 -6.77
N MET A 109 16.41 -8.19 -5.84
CA MET A 109 16.08 -9.40 -5.06
C MET A 109 15.40 -10.49 -5.89
N TYR A 110 14.63 -10.10 -6.91
CA TYR A 110 13.85 -10.99 -7.76
C TYR A 110 14.20 -10.75 -9.23
N PRO A 111 15.36 -11.25 -9.70
CA PRO A 111 15.85 -10.99 -11.06
C PRO A 111 14.92 -11.54 -12.16
N ASP A 112 14.17 -12.61 -11.85
CA ASP A 112 13.21 -13.24 -12.78
C ASP A 112 11.82 -12.61 -12.75
N ALA A 113 11.57 -11.67 -11.81
CA ALA A 113 10.27 -11.02 -11.72
C ALA A 113 10.13 -9.96 -12.81
N ILE A 114 8.96 -9.93 -13.45
CA ILE A 114 8.59 -8.86 -14.38
C ILE A 114 8.09 -7.64 -13.60
N VAL A 115 8.25 -6.46 -14.17
CA VAL A 115 7.79 -5.20 -13.59
C VAL A 115 6.62 -4.67 -14.42
N ILE A 116 5.47 -4.49 -13.78
CA ILE A 116 4.27 -3.91 -14.40
C ILE A 116 3.99 -2.55 -13.76
N CYS A 117 4.09 -1.49 -14.54
CA CYS A 117 3.64 -0.16 -14.13
C CYS A 117 2.21 0.08 -14.65
N THR A 118 1.24 0.14 -13.75
CA THR A 118 -0.12 0.50 -14.14
C THR A 118 -0.21 1.96 -14.53
N THR A 119 -0.75 2.23 -15.71
CA THR A 119 -0.88 3.58 -16.27
C THR A 119 -2.33 4.03 -16.31
N ARG A 120 -2.51 5.35 -16.24
CA ARG A 120 -3.78 6.04 -16.36
C ARG A 120 -3.53 7.37 -17.03
N GLU A 121 -4.54 7.90 -17.72
CA GLU A 121 -4.47 9.25 -18.27
C GLU A 121 -4.25 10.27 -17.13
N GLU A 122 -3.35 11.24 -17.37
CA GLU A 122 -2.74 12.06 -16.31
C GLU A 122 -3.80 12.88 -15.55
N GLU A 123 -4.73 13.49 -16.26
CA GLU A 123 -5.81 14.31 -15.71
C GLU A 123 -6.77 13.47 -14.85
N ALA A 124 -7.14 12.29 -15.34
CA ALA A 124 -8.01 11.36 -14.62
C ALA A 124 -7.34 10.78 -13.38
N TRP A 125 -6.03 10.54 -13.43
CA TRP A 125 -5.25 10.16 -12.28
C TRP A 125 -5.16 11.30 -11.27
N TRP A 126 -4.78 12.50 -11.73
CA TRP A 126 -4.64 13.69 -10.90
C TRP A 126 -5.93 14.02 -10.16
N LYS A 127 -7.07 14.04 -10.85
CA LYS A 127 -8.37 14.25 -10.23
C LYS A 127 -8.62 13.23 -9.11
N SER A 128 -8.39 11.95 -9.38
CA SER A 128 -8.59 10.91 -8.36
C SER A 128 -7.61 11.03 -7.20
N TRP A 129 -6.37 11.48 -7.45
CA TRP A 129 -5.35 11.68 -6.45
C TRP A 129 -5.68 12.88 -5.57
N SER A 130 -5.95 14.04 -6.18
CA SER A 130 -6.27 15.29 -5.50
C SER A 130 -7.54 15.20 -4.66
N ASP A 131 -8.57 14.50 -5.16
CA ASP A 131 -9.79 14.25 -4.40
C ASP A 131 -9.50 13.40 -3.15
N MET A 132 -8.66 12.37 -3.27
CA MET A 132 -8.30 11.51 -2.13
C MET A 132 -7.40 12.26 -1.13
N SER A 133 -6.35 12.94 -1.60
CA SER A 133 -5.41 13.66 -0.74
C SER A 133 -6.04 14.89 -0.09
N GLY A 134 -6.94 15.58 -0.80
CA GLY A 134 -7.63 16.77 -0.29
C GLY A 134 -8.65 16.47 0.80
N ASN A 135 -9.20 15.24 0.82
CA ASN A 135 -10.10 14.77 1.87
C ASN A 135 -9.37 14.17 3.08
N ALA A 136 -8.05 13.99 3.01
CA ALA A 136 -7.27 13.45 4.12
C ALA A 136 -7.02 14.51 5.21
N PRO A 137 -7.13 14.16 6.51
CA PRO A 137 -6.78 15.10 7.58
C PRO A 137 -5.30 15.51 7.51
N PRO A 138 -4.93 16.70 8.00
CA PRO A 138 -3.52 17.08 8.10
C PRO A 138 -2.69 16.05 8.89
N ALA A 139 -1.42 15.89 8.53
CA ALA A 139 -0.57 14.83 9.09
C ALA A 139 -0.49 14.83 10.63
N TRP A 140 -0.51 16.01 11.27
CA TRP A 140 -0.50 16.12 12.73
C TRP A 140 -1.83 15.64 13.36
N VAL A 141 -2.96 15.90 12.69
CA VAL A 141 -4.28 15.38 13.09
C VAL A 141 -4.29 13.86 12.96
N MET A 142 -3.81 13.32 11.84
CA MET A 142 -3.71 11.87 11.65
C MET A 142 -2.83 11.21 12.73
N LYS A 143 -1.72 11.85 13.11
CA LYS A 143 -0.81 11.35 14.15
C LYS A 143 -1.49 11.23 15.52
N ILE A 144 -2.34 12.20 15.87
CA ILE A 144 -3.14 12.14 17.10
C ILE A 144 -4.27 11.12 16.94
N MET A 145 -5.07 11.25 15.88
CA MET A 145 -6.23 10.40 15.60
C MET A 145 -5.88 8.91 15.67
N PHE A 146 -4.75 8.51 15.08
CA PHE A 146 -4.31 7.12 15.01
C PHE A 146 -3.46 6.65 16.19
N LEU A 147 -3.10 7.53 17.13
CA LEU A 147 -2.28 7.18 18.29
C LEU A 147 -2.76 5.92 19.07
N PRO A 148 -4.06 5.77 19.40
CA PRO A 148 -4.54 4.64 20.17
C PRO A 148 -4.73 3.37 19.34
N VAL A 149 -4.44 3.40 18.04
CA VAL A 149 -4.68 2.28 17.12
C VAL A 149 -3.34 1.62 16.77
N PRO A 150 -3.04 0.41 17.30
CA PRO A 150 -1.84 -0.39 17.06
C PRO A 150 -1.14 -0.22 15.71
N CYS A 151 -1.80 -0.65 14.64
CA CYS A 151 -1.21 -0.65 13.31
C CYS A 151 -1.13 0.77 12.72
N PHE A 152 -2.11 1.62 13.03
CA PHE A 152 -2.28 2.93 12.40
C PHE A 152 -1.41 4.04 12.97
N ARG A 153 -0.96 3.95 14.22
CA ARG A 153 -0.11 5.01 14.81
C ARG A 153 1.21 5.23 14.05
N TYR A 154 1.66 4.22 13.30
CA TYR A 154 2.85 4.27 12.45
C TYR A 154 2.56 4.73 11.02
N PHE A 155 1.30 4.75 10.59
CA PHE A 155 0.90 5.04 9.22
C PHE A 155 1.34 6.45 8.76
N PRO A 156 1.08 7.56 9.50
CA PRO A 156 1.49 8.89 9.06
C PRO A 156 3.01 9.02 8.89
N GLY A 157 3.78 8.40 9.78
CA GLY A 157 5.23 8.35 9.68
C GLY A 157 5.69 7.56 8.46
N SER A 158 5.10 6.38 8.23
CA SER A 158 5.45 5.52 7.09
C SER A 158 5.14 6.17 5.74
N ILE A 159 4.00 6.86 5.63
CA ILE A 159 3.65 7.64 4.42
C ILE A 159 4.63 8.80 4.21
N HIS A 160 4.99 9.52 5.26
CA HIS A 160 6.01 10.57 5.15
C HIS A 160 7.35 10.02 4.67
N GLN A 161 7.78 8.87 5.20
CA GLN A 161 9.00 8.19 4.76
C GLN A 161 8.91 7.73 3.30
N MET A 162 7.77 7.18 2.87
CA MET A 162 7.54 6.76 1.49
C MET A 162 7.70 7.92 0.51
N TRP A 163 7.15 9.10 0.83
CA TRP A 163 7.35 10.30 0.01
C TRP A 163 8.77 10.84 0.05
N ARG A 164 9.44 10.82 1.22
CA ARG A 164 10.88 11.15 1.31
C ARG A 164 11.69 10.28 0.36
N ARG A 165 11.39 8.98 0.36
CA ARG A 165 12.07 7.98 -0.45
C ARG A 165 11.84 8.19 -1.95
N LEU A 166 10.59 8.27 -2.38
CA LEU A 166 10.26 8.56 -3.79
C LEU A 166 10.90 9.86 -4.26
N SER A 167 10.87 10.91 -3.43
CA SER A 167 11.52 12.18 -3.75
C SER A 167 13.04 12.03 -3.98
N LYS A 168 13.73 11.29 -3.11
CA LYS A 168 15.16 10.99 -3.25
C LYS A 168 15.44 10.17 -4.52
N LEU A 169 14.59 9.20 -4.84
CA LEU A 169 14.73 8.38 -6.05
C LEU A 169 14.57 9.21 -7.34
N TYR A 170 13.71 10.22 -7.32
CA TYR A 170 13.51 11.13 -8.45
C TYR A 170 14.52 12.29 -8.51
N GLY A 171 15.41 12.39 -7.52
CA GLY A 171 16.42 13.46 -7.46
C GLY A 171 15.89 14.81 -6.97
N PHE A 172 14.78 14.83 -6.21
CA PHE A 172 14.28 16.05 -5.59
C PHE A 172 15.01 16.36 -4.27
N ASP A 173 15.35 17.65 -4.07
CA ASP A 173 16.00 18.14 -2.85
C ASP A 173 15.09 18.12 -1.61
N LYS A 174 13.78 18.19 -1.83
CA LYS A 174 12.76 18.27 -0.79
C LYS A 174 11.75 17.16 -0.96
N VAL A 175 11.10 16.82 0.14
CA VAL A 175 9.98 15.88 0.14
C VAL A 175 8.85 16.47 -0.69
N GLN A 176 8.52 15.81 -1.80
CA GLN A 176 7.50 16.24 -2.74
C GLN A 176 6.49 15.10 -2.94
N GLN A 177 5.25 15.39 -2.58
CA GLN A 177 4.08 14.61 -2.98
C GLN A 177 3.60 15.09 -4.36
N PRO A 178 2.76 14.33 -5.07
CA PRO A 178 2.15 14.80 -6.32
C PRO A 178 1.53 16.19 -6.14
N GLN A 179 2.02 17.17 -6.91
CA GLN A 179 1.51 18.55 -6.92
C GLN A 179 0.70 18.86 -8.18
N ASP A 180 0.87 18.05 -9.22
CA ASP A 180 0.19 18.17 -10.50
C ASP A 180 0.14 16.81 -11.23
N LYS A 181 -0.56 16.79 -12.35
CA LYS A 181 -0.80 15.62 -13.19
C LYS A 181 0.46 15.00 -13.78
N GLY A 182 1.52 15.77 -14.02
CA GLY A 182 2.77 15.31 -14.61
C GLY A 182 3.63 14.48 -13.67
N TYR A 183 3.32 14.44 -12.37
CA TYR A 183 4.07 13.65 -11.39
C TYR A 183 4.09 12.14 -11.71
N ILE A 184 3.01 11.61 -12.30
CA ILE A 184 2.97 10.21 -12.74
C ILE A 184 3.99 9.92 -13.85
N THR A 185 4.24 10.91 -14.73
CA THR A 185 5.20 10.78 -15.82
C THR A 185 6.63 10.81 -15.32
N ILE A 186 6.93 11.58 -14.27
CA ILE A 186 8.24 11.53 -13.58
C ILE A 186 8.55 10.11 -13.09
N HIS A 187 7.57 9.45 -12.49
CA HIS A 187 7.72 8.08 -12.04
C HIS A 187 7.92 7.09 -13.20
N ASN A 188 7.13 7.23 -14.27
CA ASN A 188 7.24 6.36 -15.46
C ASN A 188 8.61 6.49 -16.14
N GLU A 189 9.13 7.70 -16.29
CA GLU A 189 10.47 7.93 -16.84
C GLU A 189 11.56 7.41 -15.92
N TRP A 190 11.43 7.61 -14.61
CA TRP A 190 12.36 7.05 -13.64
C TRP A 190 12.42 5.52 -13.72
N LEU A 191 11.28 4.83 -13.85
CA LEU A 191 11.24 3.36 -13.99
C LEU A 191 12.06 2.87 -15.18
N LYS A 192 12.05 3.58 -16.31
CA LYS A 192 12.85 3.24 -17.50
C LYS A 192 14.37 3.32 -17.26
N THR A 193 14.79 4.05 -16.23
CA THR A 193 16.22 4.19 -15.87
C THR A 193 16.70 3.11 -14.90
N VAL A 194 15.80 2.54 -14.09
CA VAL A 194 16.16 1.58 -13.03
C VAL A 194 15.74 0.14 -13.34
N VAL A 195 14.83 -0.08 -14.29
CA VAL A 195 14.36 -1.41 -14.68
C VAL A 195 14.87 -1.75 -16.08
N PRO A 196 15.43 -2.95 -16.29
CA PRO A 196 15.80 -3.42 -17.62
C PRO A 196 14.57 -3.39 -18.58
N PRO A 197 14.70 -2.83 -19.80
CA PRO A 197 13.57 -2.63 -20.72
C PRO A 197 12.78 -3.90 -21.04
N GLU A 198 13.44 -5.06 -21.08
CA GLU A 198 12.85 -6.37 -21.35
C GLU A 198 11.94 -6.89 -20.24
N ARG A 199 12.04 -6.31 -19.03
CA ARG A 199 11.22 -6.66 -17.86
C ARG A 199 10.13 -5.62 -17.56
N LEU A 200 10.23 -4.42 -18.13
CA LEU A 200 9.35 -3.29 -17.81
C LEU A 200 8.16 -3.23 -18.78
N HIS A 201 6.96 -3.37 -18.24
CA HIS A 201 5.72 -3.28 -19.00
C HIS A 201 4.80 -2.20 -18.44
N PHE A 202 4.36 -1.29 -19.31
CA PHE A 202 3.29 -0.35 -18.99
C PHE A 202 1.95 -0.97 -19.36
N PHE A 203 0.98 -0.91 -18.44
CA PHE A 203 -0.31 -1.59 -18.61
C PHE A 203 -1.46 -0.74 -18.09
N SER A 204 -2.50 -0.55 -18.89
CA SER A 204 -3.75 0.04 -18.45
C SER A 204 -4.77 -1.05 -18.15
N VAL A 205 -5.34 -1.04 -16.94
CA VAL A 205 -6.38 -2.00 -16.53
C VAL A 205 -7.64 -1.96 -17.41
N LYS A 206 -7.82 -0.91 -18.23
CA LYS A 206 -8.90 -0.82 -19.23
C LYS A 206 -8.70 -1.79 -20.39
N GLU A 207 -7.47 -2.23 -20.64
CA GLU A 207 -7.12 -3.16 -21.71
C GLU A 207 -7.52 -4.61 -21.39
N GLY A 208 -7.76 -4.92 -20.11
CA GLY A 208 -8.26 -6.21 -19.66
C GLY A 208 -7.22 -7.34 -19.76
N TRP A 209 -7.71 -8.58 -19.95
CA TRP A 209 -6.87 -9.78 -19.86
C TRP A 209 -5.82 -9.90 -20.96
N GLY A 210 -6.14 -9.53 -22.20
CA GLY A 210 -5.31 -9.84 -23.37
C GLY A 210 -3.85 -9.38 -23.20
N PRO A 211 -3.60 -8.07 -23.00
CA PRO A 211 -2.23 -7.58 -22.81
C PRO A 211 -1.56 -8.09 -21.53
N LEU A 212 -2.30 -8.22 -20.42
CA LEU A 212 -1.74 -8.73 -19.16
C LEU A 212 -1.28 -10.18 -19.29
N CYS A 213 -2.08 -11.04 -19.90
CA CYS A 213 -1.78 -12.44 -20.12
C CYS A 213 -0.62 -12.62 -21.11
N LYS A 214 -0.52 -11.75 -22.13
CA LYS A 214 0.62 -11.70 -23.04
C LYS A 214 1.93 -11.32 -22.34
N ILE A 215 1.89 -10.34 -21.44
CA ILE A 215 3.06 -9.95 -20.63
C ILE A 215 3.54 -11.12 -19.76
N LEU A 216 2.61 -11.89 -19.21
CA LEU A 216 2.89 -12.99 -18.28
C LEU A 216 3.15 -14.35 -18.95
N ASP A 217 2.93 -14.43 -20.27
CA ASP A 217 2.90 -15.68 -21.04
C ASP A 217 1.94 -16.74 -20.42
N LEU A 218 0.71 -16.31 -20.17
CA LEU A 218 -0.35 -17.13 -19.55
C LEU A 218 -1.62 -17.17 -20.41
N PRO A 219 -2.48 -18.20 -20.27
CA PRO A 219 -3.75 -18.26 -20.98
C PRO A 219 -4.72 -17.19 -20.48
N VAL A 220 -5.55 -16.67 -21.40
CA VAL A 220 -6.61 -15.69 -21.09
C VAL A 220 -7.77 -16.39 -20.37
N PRO A 221 -8.17 -15.95 -19.16
CA PRO A 221 -9.34 -16.49 -18.48
C PRO A 221 -10.66 -16.18 -19.22
N GLU A 222 -11.63 -17.07 -19.13
CA GLU A 222 -12.97 -16.91 -19.76
C GLU A 222 -13.89 -15.92 -19.03
N GLU A 223 -13.48 -15.41 -17.86
CA GLU A 223 -14.26 -14.48 -17.05
C GLU A 223 -13.93 -13.00 -17.34
N PRO A 224 -14.81 -12.05 -16.99
CA PRO A 224 -14.50 -10.63 -17.13
C PRO A 224 -13.29 -10.21 -16.30
N PHE A 225 -12.51 -9.27 -16.82
CA PHE A 225 -11.38 -8.70 -16.08
C PHE A 225 -11.85 -8.08 -14.75
N PRO A 226 -11.15 -8.32 -13.63
CA PRO A 226 -11.54 -7.78 -12.33
C PRO A 226 -11.68 -6.26 -12.35
N ARG A 227 -12.83 -5.76 -11.88
CA ARG A 227 -13.07 -4.32 -11.70
C ARG A 227 -13.25 -4.01 -10.22
N ALA A 228 -12.15 -3.65 -9.57
CA ALA A 228 -12.19 -3.21 -8.19
C ALA A 228 -12.66 -1.75 -8.11
N ASN A 229 -13.74 -1.48 -7.37
CA ASN A 229 -14.15 -0.10 -7.10
C ASN A 229 -13.28 0.47 -5.96
N GLU A 230 -12.17 1.11 -6.35
CA GLU A 230 -11.22 1.69 -5.39
C GLU A 230 -11.84 2.76 -4.49
N GLN A 231 -12.89 3.47 -4.94
CA GLN A 231 -13.55 4.49 -4.12
C GLN A 231 -14.41 3.84 -3.04
N ALA A 232 -15.24 2.86 -3.40
CA ALA A 232 -16.05 2.13 -2.42
C ALA A 232 -15.17 1.40 -1.40
N ALA A 233 -14.07 0.78 -1.84
CA ALA A 233 -13.12 0.13 -0.95
C ALA A 233 -12.46 1.12 0.03
N MET A 234 -12.11 2.34 -0.42
CA MET A 234 -11.52 3.36 0.43
C MET A 234 -12.52 3.94 1.43
N THR A 235 -13.78 4.15 1.03
CA THR A 235 -14.85 4.60 1.94
C THR A 235 -15.07 3.58 3.05
N GLU A 236 -15.26 2.31 2.67
CA GLU A 236 -15.45 1.21 3.64
C GLU A 236 -14.25 1.07 4.57
N LEU A 237 -13.04 1.17 4.04
CA LEU A 237 -11.83 1.16 4.84
C LEU A 237 -11.83 2.31 5.86
N SER A 238 -12.17 3.52 5.42
CA SER A 238 -12.21 4.71 6.29
C SER A 238 -13.20 4.51 7.45
N GLU A 239 -14.37 3.93 7.19
CA GLU A 239 -15.36 3.60 8.22
C GLU A 239 -14.80 2.63 9.25
N GLN A 240 -14.13 1.56 8.81
CA GLN A 240 -13.52 0.58 9.71
C GLN A 240 -12.41 1.17 10.57
N ILE A 241 -11.59 2.04 9.99
CA ILE A 241 -10.56 2.79 10.71
C ILE A 241 -11.20 3.61 11.82
N MET A 242 -12.25 4.35 11.50
CA MET A 242 -12.92 5.22 12.47
C MET A 242 -13.52 4.43 13.64
N VAL A 243 -14.06 3.23 13.41
CA VAL A 243 -14.52 2.35 14.51
C VAL A 243 -13.38 2.02 15.49
N HIS A 244 -12.19 1.70 14.98
CA HIS A 244 -11.03 1.40 15.84
C HIS A 244 -10.49 2.64 16.55
N VAL A 245 -10.49 3.80 15.87
CA VAL A 245 -10.14 5.09 16.45
C VAL A 245 -11.06 5.43 17.61
N TYR A 246 -12.38 5.33 17.43
CA TYR A 246 -13.36 5.62 18.47
C TYR A 246 -13.24 4.66 19.65
N LYS A 247 -13.07 3.36 19.41
CA LYS A 247 -12.84 2.37 20.47
C LYS A 247 -11.55 2.66 21.26
N GLY A 248 -10.47 2.97 20.56
CA GLY A 248 -9.17 3.26 21.16
C GLY A 248 -9.23 4.51 22.05
N TRP A 249 -9.73 5.62 21.51
CA TRP A 249 -9.89 6.87 22.27
C TRP A 249 -10.91 6.74 23.40
N GLY A 250 -12.05 6.09 23.16
CA GLY A 250 -13.07 5.84 24.18
C GLY A 250 -12.51 5.06 25.37
N SER A 251 -11.65 4.07 25.13
CA SER A 251 -10.98 3.30 26.18
C SER A 251 -10.01 4.16 26.99
N ILE A 252 -9.20 5.00 26.34
CA ILE A 252 -8.26 5.91 27.01
C ILE A 252 -9.02 6.93 27.87
N ILE A 253 -10.04 7.57 27.30
CA ILE A 253 -10.84 8.57 28.01
C ILE A 253 -11.55 7.92 29.21
N GLY A 254 -12.17 6.75 29.01
CA GLY A 254 -12.83 6.00 30.08
C GLY A 254 -11.89 5.65 31.23
N ALA A 255 -10.71 5.08 30.92
CA ALA A 255 -9.70 4.75 31.93
C ALA A 255 -9.19 5.99 32.68
N THR A 256 -9.03 7.11 31.96
CA THR A 256 -8.61 8.39 32.55
C THR A 256 -9.65 8.92 33.53
N VAL A 257 -10.94 8.91 33.14
CA VAL A 257 -12.05 9.35 34.01
C VAL A 257 -12.16 8.48 35.26
N VAL A 258 -12.07 7.16 35.12
CA VAL A 258 -12.08 6.22 36.26
C VAL A 258 -10.89 6.46 37.18
N GLY A 259 -9.69 6.69 36.62
CA GLY A 259 -8.49 7.01 37.39
C GLY A 259 -8.63 8.30 38.20
N ILE A 260 -9.10 9.38 37.56
CA ILE A 260 -9.35 10.68 38.22
C ILE A 260 -10.40 10.52 39.32
N ALA A 261 -11.52 9.84 39.05
CA ALA A 261 -12.58 9.62 40.03
C ALA A 261 -12.08 8.80 41.23
N SER A 262 -11.25 7.78 40.99
CA SER A 262 -10.66 6.95 42.05
C SER A 262 -9.71 7.75 42.94
N ILE A 263 -8.85 8.59 42.33
CA ILE A 263 -7.97 9.50 43.08
C ILE A 263 -8.78 10.49 43.91
N TRP A 264 -9.82 11.09 43.32
CA TRP A 264 -10.68 12.03 44.02
C TRP A 264 -11.41 11.39 45.21
N LEU A 265 -11.97 10.18 45.03
CA LEU A 265 -12.61 9.43 46.12
C LEU A 265 -11.62 9.04 47.23
N TYR A 266 -10.40 8.65 46.86
CA TYR A 266 -9.34 8.35 47.81
C TYR A 266 -8.98 9.59 48.65
N LEU A 267 -8.71 10.72 47.99
CA LEU A 267 -8.34 11.98 48.65
C LEU A 267 -9.46 12.58 49.52
N ARG A 268 -10.72 12.23 49.26
CA ARG A 268 -11.86 12.68 50.08
C ARG A 268 -11.98 11.93 51.42
N ASN A 269 -11.40 10.73 51.52
CA ASN A 269 -11.48 9.87 52.70
C ASN A 269 -10.27 10.01 53.65
N PHE A 270 -9.35 10.94 53.36
CA PHE A 270 -8.27 11.40 54.23
C PHE A 270 -8.50 12.86 54.63
#